data_AF-A0A5M9ZXT2-F1
#
_entry.id   AF-A0A5M9ZXT2-F1
#
_cell.length_a   1.000
_cell.length_b   1.000
_cell.length_c   1.000
_cell.angle_alpha   90.00
_cell.angle_beta   90.00
_cell.angle_gamma   90.00
#
_symmetry.space_group_name_H-M   'P 1'
#
loop_
_entity.id
_entity.type
_entity.pdbx_description
1 polymer ?
#
loop_
_entity_poly.entity_id
_entity_poly.type
_entity_poly.pdbx_seq_one_letter_code
_entity_poly.pdbx_strand_id
1 'polypeptide(L)'
;MATKFISLENLTSYTSQLLTRLKTLFVQRELKTGSTDTYKVLSDNNLTDALVKKINDAGSSSFNGAYDALTGKPSIGGKEIASGDQTAASLGLATPTDVTTAANAARSGAVDDVKKLGYQTADQVGASVDAAKTELQNKLGSAFKPKGSSLFADLPTSGREIGDVWNITDAFTTTDGFVEGAGVQYPSGSNVVLVNTDDGPKWDVLSGVTDLSAYATKDSLGAYLLKTDMVAAADAEIDALFTTASNV
;
A
#
# COMPACT_ATOMS: atom_id res chain seq x y z
N MET A 1 88.15 -70.71 -72.90
CA MET A 1 87.07 -70.39 -71.94
C MET A 1 87.55 -69.24 -71.07
N ALA A 2 86.94 -68.06 -71.16
CA ALA A 2 87.31 -66.93 -70.32
C ALA A 2 86.52 -67.01 -69.01
N THR A 3 87.21 -67.33 -67.91
CA THR A 3 86.63 -67.32 -66.57
C THR A 3 86.33 -65.87 -66.19
N LYS A 4 85.05 -65.51 -66.11
CA LYS A 4 84.60 -64.18 -65.66
C LYS A 4 84.88 -64.05 -64.16
N PHE A 5 86.04 -63.51 -63.80
CA PHE A 5 86.31 -63.08 -62.44
C PHE A 5 85.56 -61.77 -62.16
N ILE A 6 84.76 -61.73 -61.10
CA ILE A 6 84.19 -60.48 -60.59
C ILE A 6 85.35 -59.68 -60.01
N SER A 7 85.59 -58.46 -60.52
CA SER A 7 86.61 -57.57 -59.94
C SER A 7 86.20 -57.16 -58.52
N LEU A 8 87.18 -57.04 -57.63
CA LEU A 8 86.96 -56.68 -56.22
C LEU A 8 86.20 -55.35 -56.10
N GLU A 9 86.48 -54.40 -56.99
CA GLU A 9 85.79 -53.10 -57.10
C GLU A 9 84.29 -53.25 -57.39
N ASN A 10 83.91 -54.20 -58.27
CA ASN A 10 82.50 -54.44 -58.57
C ASN A 10 81.77 -55.02 -57.35
N LEU A 11 82.42 -55.89 -56.58
CA LEU A 11 81.84 -56.46 -55.35
C LEU A 11 81.59 -55.38 -54.29
N THR A 12 82.53 -54.44 -54.11
CA THR A 12 82.37 -53.29 -53.20
C THR A 12 81.23 -52.37 -53.63
N SER A 13 81.08 -52.14 -54.95
CA SER A 13 79.99 -51.31 -55.47
C SER A 13 78.62 -51.98 -55.27
N TYR A 14 78.50 -53.28 -55.57
CA TYR A 14 77.26 -54.04 -55.36
C TYR A 14 76.86 -54.11 -53.88
N THR A 15 77.82 -54.35 -52.98
CA THR A 15 77.54 -54.41 -51.53
C THR A 15 77.10 -53.05 -51.00
N SER A 16 77.73 -51.95 -51.44
CA SER A 16 77.34 -50.59 -51.04
C SER A 16 75.93 -50.21 -51.54
N GLN A 17 75.60 -50.57 -52.79
CA GLN A 17 74.26 -50.34 -53.35
C GLN A 17 73.18 -51.19 -52.65
N LEU A 18 73.46 -52.46 -52.36
CA LEU A 18 72.56 -53.34 -51.60
C LEU A 18 72.31 -52.76 -50.20
N LEU A 19 73.36 -52.31 -49.51
CA LEU A 19 73.25 -51.72 -48.18
C LEU A 19 72.44 -50.42 -48.19
N THR A 20 72.59 -49.61 -49.24
CA THR A 20 71.82 -48.37 -49.43
C THR A 20 70.34 -48.68 -49.63
N ARG A 21 70.00 -49.66 -50.50
CA ARG A 21 68.61 -50.08 -50.72
C ARG A 21 68.00 -50.70 -49.47
N LEU A 22 68.74 -51.53 -48.75
CA LEU A 22 68.29 -52.08 -47.47
C LEU A 22 67.97 -50.95 -46.47
N LYS A 23 68.84 -49.93 -46.35
CA LYS A 23 68.57 -48.78 -45.47
C LYS A 23 67.30 -48.01 -45.85
N THR A 24 66.96 -47.91 -47.13
CA THR A 24 65.70 -47.26 -47.57
C THR A 24 64.44 -48.06 -47.26
N LEU A 25 64.56 -49.38 -47.02
CA LEU A 25 63.43 -50.25 -46.67
C LEU A 25 63.07 -50.19 -45.17
N PHE A 26 63.94 -49.61 -44.34
CA PHE A 26 63.70 -49.46 -42.90
C PHE A 26 63.43 -48.00 -42.55
N VAL A 27 62.32 -47.76 -41.84
CA VAL A 27 62.10 -46.48 -41.16
C VAL A 27 63.11 -46.38 -40.02
N GLN A 28 63.85 -45.26 -39.96
CA GLN A 28 64.78 -45.02 -38.86
C GLN A 28 64.02 -45.02 -37.53
N ARG A 29 64.47 -45.83 -36.55
CA ARG A 29 63.85 -45.86 -35.23
C ARG A 29 64.07 -44.52 -34.54
N GLU A 30 62.99 -43.91 -34.04
CA GLU A 30 63.07 -42.70 -33.24
C GLU A 30 63.45 -43.03 -31.79
N LEU A 31 64.26 -42.19 -31.16
CA LEU A 31 64.54 -42.26 -29.73
C LEU A 31 63.32 -41.82 -28.92
N LYS A 32 63.14 -42.40 -27.72
CA LYS A 32 62.12 -41.98 -26.76
C LYS A 32 62.39 -40.53 -26.35
N THR A 33 61.35 -39.72 -26.18
CA THR A 33 61.48 -38.30 -25.78
C THR A 33 62.28 -38.21 -24.48
N GLY A 34 63.42 -37.51 -24.53
CA GLY A 34 64.34 -37.36 -23.38
C GLY A 34 65.39 -38.47 -23.21
N SER A 35 65.46 -39.46 -24.10
CA SER A 35 66.48 -40.52 -24.08
C SER A 35 67.47 -40.39 -25.23
N THR A 36 68.73 -40.78 -24.98
CA THR A 36 69.82 -40.76 -25.97
C THR A 36 70.13 -42.14 -26.57
N ASP A 37 69.57 -43.21 -25.98
CA ASP A 37 69.93 -44.59 -26.28
C ASP A 37 68.74 -45.56 -26.37
N THR A 38 67.55 -45.14 -25.93
CA THR A 38 66.35 -45.98 -25.92
C THR A 38 65.40 -45.58 -27.03
N TYR A 39 65.09 -46.52 -27.93
CA TYR A 39 64.19 -46.30 -29.06
C TYR A 39 62.73 -46.52 -28.70
N LYS A 40 61.83 -45.75 -29.33
CA LYS A 40 60.37 -45.95 -29.24
C LYS A 40 59.99 -47.37 -29.71
N VAL A 41 59.15 -48.05 -28.94
CA VAL A 41 58.47 -49.30 -29.32
C VAL A 41 56.96 -49.07 -29.43
N LEU A 42 56.26 -49.95 -30.17
CA LEU A 42 54.80 -49.83 -30.39
C LEU A 42 53.99 -49.79 -29.08
N SER A 43 54.52 -50.38 -28.00
CA SER A 43 53.91 -50.39 -26.67
C SER A 43 54.19 -49.15 -25.82
N ASP A 44 55.07 -48.23 -26.26
CA ASP A 44 55.39 -47.03 -25.48
C ASP A 44 54.21 -46.05 -25.40
N ASN A 45 53.18 -46.22 -26.25
CA ASN A 45 51.92 -45.46 -26.24
C ASN A 45 52.13 -43.95 -26.05
N ASN A 46 53.23 -43.43 -26.60
CA ASN A 46 53.69 -42.08 -26.33
C ASN A 46 52.90 -41.12 -27.21
N LEU A 47 52.19 -40.19 -26.57
CA LEU A 47 51.46 -39.12 -27.26
C LEU A 47 52.42 -38.40 -28.22
N THR A 48 51.93 -38.03 -29.41
CA THR A 48 52.69 -37.19 -30.34
C THR A 48 52.97 -35.83 -29.70
N ASP A 49 54.02 -35.13 -30.12
CA ASP A 49 54.34 -33.80 -29.58
C ASP A 49 53.16 -32.82 -29.69
N ALA A 50 52.35 -32.94 -30.75
CA ALA A 50 51.13 -32.17 -30.92
C ALA A 50 50.03 -32.52 -29.89
N LEU A 51 49.91 -33.79 -29.51
CA LEU A 51 48.97 -34.23 -28.46
C LEU A 51 49.48 -33.85 -27.06
N VAL A 52 50.79 -33.98 -26.80
CA VAL A 52 51.42 -33.51 -25.56
C VAL A 52 51.20 -32.00 -25.40
N LYS A 53 51.42 -31.22 -26.47
CA LYS A 53 51.16 -29.78 -26.47
C LYS A 53 49.69 -29.46 -26.20
N LYS A 54 48.75 -30.15 -26.84
CA LYS A 54 47.30 -29.96 -26.56
C LYS A 54 46.92 -30.28 -25.12
N ILE A 55 47.52 -31.31 -24.51
CA ILE A 55 47.26 -31.66 -23.11
C ILE A 55 47.85 -30.62 -22.16
N ASN A 56 49.07 -30.15 -22.42
CA ASN A 56 49.69 -29.10 -21.62
C ASN A 56 48.93 -27.77 -21.76
N ASP A 57 48.50 -27.43 -22.99
CA ASP A 57 47.73 -26.22 -23.30
C ASP A 57 46.29 -26.29 -22.74
N ALA A 58 45.71 -27.49 -22.59
CA ALA A 58 44.39 -27.67 -22.00
C ALA A 58 44.33 -27.29 -20.51
N GLY A 59 45.48 -27.23 -19.83
CA GLY A 59 45.58 -26.87 -18.42
C GLY A 59 44.87 -27.85 -17.48
N SER A 60 44.86 -27.52 -16.19
CA SER A 60 44.07 -28.26 -15.19
C SER A 60 42.65 -27.73 -15.16
N SER A 61 41.69 -28.43 -15.76
CA SER A 61 40.26 -28.11 -15.66
C SER A 61 39.67 -28.59 -14.33
N SER A 62 40.35 -28.27 -13.23
CA SER A 62 39.83 -28.45 -11.87
C SER A 62 39.11 -27.18 -11.46
N PHE A 63 37.79 -27.16 -11.60
CA PHE A 63 36.99 -26.20 -10.85
C PHE A 63 37.00 -26.65 -9.38
N ASN A 64 37.81 -25.98 -8.57
CA ASN A 64 37.97 -26.30 -7.15
C ASN A 64 36.80 -25.82 -6.27
N GLY A 65 35.74 -25.25 -6.87
CA GLY A 65 34.61 -24.69 -6.16
C GLY A 65 34.91 -23.39 -5.41
N ALA A 66 36.13 -22.86 -5.49
CA ALA A 66 36.50 -21.66 -4.79
C ALA A 66 35.87 -20.44 -5.47
N TYR A 67 35.28 -19.55 -4.66
CA TYR A 67 34.68 -18.32 -5.13
C TYR A 67 35.67 -17.50 -5.99
N ASP A 68 36.94 -17.43 -5.59
CA ASP A 68 37.99 -16.66 -6.30
C ASP A 68 38.25 -17.16 -7.72
N ALA A 69 38.00 -18.44 -8.01
CA ALA A 69 38.20 -19.03 -9.33
C ALA A 69 37.13 -18.63 -10.35
N LEU A 70 36.02 -18.01 -9.92
CA LEU A 70 34.96 -17.54 -10.82
C LEU A 70 35.41 -16.30 -11.61
N THR A 71 35.36 -16.36 -12.94
CA THR A 71 35.64 -15.24 -13.84
C THR A 71 34.46 -14.28 -14.02
N GLY A 72 33.26 -14.71 -13.64
CA GLY A 72 32.07 -13.88 -13.48
C GLY A 72 31.48 -14.13 -12.10
N LYS A 73 31.54 -13.13 -11.23
CA LYS A 73 31.04 -13.27 -9.86
C LYS A 73 29.50 -13.15 -9.84
N PRO A 74 28.82 -13.97 -9.03
CA PRO A 74 27.37 -13.83 -8.87
C PRO A 74 27.03 -12.50 -8.19
N SER A 75 25.89 -11.93 -8.54
CA SER A 75 25.41 -10.67 -7.97
C SER A 75 23.90 -10.70 -7.72
N ILE A 76 23.45 -9.88 -6.76
CA ILE A 76 22.04 -9.64 -6.48
C ILE A 76 21.80 -8.14 -6.62
N GLY A 77 20.87 -7.73 -7.50
CA GLY A 77 20.59 -6.30 -7.71
C GLY A 77 21.81 -5.50 -8.18
N GLY A 78 22.71 -6.12 -8.95
CA GLY A 78 23.96 -5.50 -9.42
C GLY A 78 25.04 -5.36 -8.34
N LYS A 79 24.83 -5.93 -7.14
CA LYS A 79 25.81 -5.98 -6.05
C LYS A 79 26.48 -7.34 -6.06
N GLU A 80 27.79 -7.35 -6.36
CA GLU A 80 28.59 -8.57 -6.37
C GLU A 80 28.61 -9.21 -4.98
N ILE A 81 28.31 -10.52 -4.91
CA ILE A 81 28.33 -11.28 -3.66
C ILE A 81 29.77 -11.64 -3.34
N ALA A 82 30.29 -11.34 -2.15
CA ALA A 82 31.61 -11.80 -1.71
C ALA A 82 31.59 -13.23 -1.14
N SER A 83 32.77 -13.84 -0.97
CA SER A 83 32.90 -15.13 -0.29
C SER A 83 32.42 -15.05 1.18
N GLY A 84 31.80 -16.11 1.68
CA GLY A 84 31.28 -16.21 3.04
C GLY A 84 29.86 -15.67 3.20
N ASP A 85 29.39 -15.58 4.45
CA ASP A 85 28.03 -15.12 4.74
C ASP A 85 27.90 -13.62 4.46
N GLN A 86 26.80 -13.25 3.80
CA GLN A 86 26.49 -11.88 3.47
C GLN A 86 25.15 -11.48 4.09
N THR A 87 25.00 -10.19 4.36
CA THR A 87 23.75 -9.58 4.82
C THR A 87 23.27 -8.57 3.78
N ALA A 88 22.01 -8.15 3.85
CA ALA A 88 21.52 -7.05 3.01
C ALA A 88 22.40 -5.79 3.18
N ALA A 89 22.80 -5.49 4.42
CA ALA A 89 23.66 -4.35 4.74
C ALA A 89 25.05 -4.47 4.09
N SER A 90 25.70 -5.64 4.16
CA SER A 90 27.04 -5.83 3.57
C SER A 90 27.03 -5.75 2.04
N LEU A 91 25.89 -6.04 1.42
CA LEU A 91 25.68 -5.89 -0.02
C LEU A 91 25.19 -4.47 -0.41
N GLY A 92 24.95 -3.58 0.55
CA GLY A 92 24.39 -2.25 0.28
C GLY A 92 22.97 -2.30 -0.29
N LEU A 93 22.19 -3.32 0.09
CA LEU A 93 20.78 -3.46 -0.18
C LEU A 93 19.98 -2.94 1.02
N ALA A 94 18.72 -2.55 0.79
CA ALA A 94 17.83 -2.13 1.86
C ALA A 94 17.66 -3.26 2.89
N THR A 95 17.96 -2.95 4.15
CA THR A 95 17.77 -3.88 5.26
C THR A 95 16.30 -3.99 5.63
N PRO A 96 15.88 -5.04 6.38
CA PRO A 96 14.53 -5.10 6.93
C PRO A 96 14.14 -3.84 7.73
N THR A 97 15.10 -3.20 8.40
CA THR A 97 14.91 -1.96 9.14
C THR A 97 14.66 -0.77 8.20
N ASP A 98 15.41 -0.66 7.10
CA ASP A 98 15.22 0.40 6.10
C ASP A 98 13.83 0.30 5.47
N VAL A 99 13.43 -0.92 5.07
CA VAL A 99 12.12 -1.19 4.50
C VAL A 99 11.00 -0.87 5.49
N THR A 100 11.15 -1.27 6.75
CA THR A 100 10.17 -0.95 7.81
C THR A 100 10.06 0.56 8.04
N THR A 101 11.17 1.28 8.02
CA THR A 101 11.21 2.73 8.19
C THR A 101 10.51 3.43 7.02
N ALA A 102 10.83 3.06 5.78
CA ALA A 102 10.19 3.60 4.59
C ALA A 102 8.68 3.32 4.58
N ALA A 103 8.25 2.10 4.93
CA ALA A 103 6.84 1.73 5.02
C ALA A 103 6.09 2.55 6.09
N ASN A 104 6.72 2.79 7.25
CA ASN A 104 6.14 3.61 8.31
C ASN A 104 6.03 5.08 7.90
N ALA A 105 7.03 5.62 7.22
CA ALA A 105 7.00 6.98 6.70
C ALA A 105 5.88 7.17 5.66
N ALA A 106 5.75 6.24 4.71
CA ALA A 106 4.68 6.26 3.72
C ALA A 106 3.29 6.19 4.38
N ARG A 107 3.11 5.31 5.37
CA ARG A 107 1.88 5.21 6.15
C ARG A 107 1.56 6.49 6.92
N SER A 108 2.56 7.12 7.54
CA SER A 108 2.37 8.38 8.26
C SER A 108 1.95 9.50 7.30
N GLY A 109 2.61 9.60 6.13
CA GLY A 109 2.26 10.57 5.10
C GLY A 109 0.81 10.40 4.62
N ALA A 110 0.40 9.17 4.33
CA ALA A 110 -0.98 8.88 3.94
C ALA A 110 -2.00 9.28 5.02
N VAL A 111 -1.70 9.00 6.30
CA VAL A 111 -2.57 9.41 7.42
C VAL A 111 -2.66 10.94 7.53
N ASP A 112 -1.55 11.64 7.35
CA ASP A 112 -1.53 13.09 7.44
C ASP A 112 -2.26 13.75 6.26
N ASP A 113 -2.20 13.17 5.07
CA ASP A 113 -2.99 13.63 3.92
C ASP A 113 -4.49 13.43 4.13
N VAL A 114 -4.91 12.28 4.69
CA VAL A 114 -6.31 12.06 5.09
C VAL A 114 -6.79 13.10 6.11
N LYS A 115 -5.95 13.46 7.09
CA LYS A 115 -6.32 14.49 8.08
C LYS A 115 -6.52 15.86 7.44
N LYS A 116 -5.75 16.22 6.39
CA LYS A 116 -5.90 17.51 5.69
C LYS A 116 -7.21 17.62 4.92
N LEU A 117 -7.82 16.50 4.51
CA LEU A 117 -9.10 16.48 3.83
C LEU A 117 -10.27 16.93 4.73
N GLY A 118 -10.04 17.06 6.04
CA GLY A 118 -11.05 17.59 6.97
C GLY A 118 -12.20 16.62 7.25
N TYR A 119 -12.04 15.33 6.96
CA TYR A 119 -13.04 14.33 7.30
C TYR A 119 -13.26 14.24 8.81
N GLN A 120 -14.51 14.11 9.20
CA GLN A 120 -14.90 13.97 10.59
C GLN A 120 -15.00 12.51 10.98
N THR A 121 -14.58 12.19 12.20
CA THR A 121 -14.78 10.86 12.79
C THR A 121 -16.25 10.65 13.18
N ALA A 122 -16.65 9.39 13.31
CA ALA A 122 -17.98 9.05 13.83
C ALA A 122 -18.25 9.70 15.20
N ASP A 123 -17.23 9.79 16.06
CA ASP A 123 -17.34 10.44 17.36
C ASP A 123 -17.56 11.95 17.26
N GLN A 124 -16.88 12.62 16.33
CA GLN A 124 -17.07 14.06 16.08
C GLN A 124 -18.48 14.37 15.58
N VAL A 125 -18.99 13.55 14.66
CA VAL A 125 -20.37 13.66 14.17
C VAL A 125 -21.37 13.38 15.30
N GLY A 126 -21.14 12.33 16.09
CA GLY A 126 -21.98 11.98 17.25
C GLY A 126 -22.05 13.13 18.27
N ALA A 127 -20.91 13.70 18.65
CA ALA A 127 -20.85 14.84 19.57
C ALA A 127 -21.61 16.07 19.03
N SER A 128 -21.47 16.36 17.73
CA SER A 128 -22.21 17.45 17.08
C SER A 128 -23.72 17.20 17.12
N VAL A 129 -24.18 15.99 16.81
CA VAL A 129 -25.61 15.65 16.85
C VAL A 129 -26.17 15.70 18.27
N ASP A 130 -25.43 15.23 19.27
CA ASP A 130 -25.87 15.26 20.67
C ASP A 130 -25.96 16.69 21.21
N ALA A 131 -25.03 17.57 20.81
CA ALA A 131 -25.12 18.99 21.10
C ALA A 131 -26.39 19.59 20.47
N ALA A 132 -26.70 19.25 19.21
CA ALA A 132 -27.92 19.69 18.52
C ALA A 132 -29.19 19.28 19.25
N LYS A 133 -29.23 18.00 19.61
CA LYS A 133 -30.35 17.41 20.31
C LYS A 133 -30.54 18.07 21.66
N THR A 134 -29.46 18.37 22.37
CA THR A 134 -29.50 19.03 23.68
C THR A 134 -30.00 20.47 23.55
N GLU A 135 -29.47 21.23 22.60
CA GLU A 135 -29.89 22.61 22.35
C GLU A 135 -31.37 22.69 21.94
N LEU A 136 -31.82 21.79 21.04
CA LEU A 136 -33.20 21.74 20.60
C LEU A 136 -34.15 21.39 21.76
N GLN A 137 -33.79 20.41 22.59
CA GLN A 137 -34.56 20.06 23.78
C GLN A 137 -34.66 21.24 24.75
N ASN A 138 -33.57 21.98 24.98
CA ASN A 138 -33.55 23.15 25.83
C ASN A 138 -34.43 24.28 25.26
N LYS A 139 -34.36 24.55 23.95
CA LYS A 139 -35.21 25.54 23.28
C LYS A 139 -36.69 25.19 23.38
N LEU A 140 -37.05 23.93 23.10
CA LEU A 140 -38.44 23.45 23.22
C LEU A 140 -38.97 23.54 24.64
N GLY A 141 -38.19 23.10 25.64
CA GLY A 141 -38.57 23.19 27.04
C GLY A 141 -38.67 24.63 27.56
N SER A 142 -37.90 25.56 27.00
CA SER A 142 -38.02 26.98 27.31
C SER A 142 -39.22 27.64 26.63
N ALA A 143 -39.55 27.22 25.41
CA ALA A 143 -40.64 27.77 24.60
C ALA A 143 -42.02 27.31 25.08
N PHE A 144 -42.12 26.04 25.47
CA PHE A 144 -43.35 25.41 25.93
C PHE A 144 -43.14 24.84 27.34
N LYS A 145 -43.82 25.43 28.31
CA LYS A 145 -43.75 25.11 29.73
C LYS A 145 -45.08 24.47 30.16
N PRO A 146 -45.19 23.13 30.18
CA PRO A 146 -46.44 22.46 30.54
C PRO A 146 -46.84 22.81 31.98
N LYS A 147 -48.08 23.25 32.17
CA LYS A 147 -48.65 23.59 33.49
C LYS A 147 -49.68 22.59 33.98
N GLY A 148 -50.08 21.66 33.11
CA GLY A 148 -51.05 20.63 33.40
C GLY A 148 -52.37 20.88 32.67
N SER A 149 -53.45 20.42 33.28
CA SER A 149 -54.81 20.55 32.72
C SER A 149 -55.67 21.45 33.62
N SER A 150 -56.55 22.25 33.03
CA SER A 150 -57.43 23.18 33.74
C SER A 150 -58.76 23.35 32.99
N LEU A 151 -59.81 23.79 33.69
CA LEU A 151 -60.97 24.37 33.01
C LEU A 151 -60.58 25.71 32.38
N PHE A 152 -61.26 26.10 31.30
CA PHE A 152 -61.02 27.38 30.63
C PHE A 152 -61.23 28.57 31.57
N ALA A 153 -62.29 28.53 32.36
CA ALA A 153 -62.63 29.58 33.33
C ALA A 153 -61.60 29.71 34.47
N ASP A 154 -60.82 28.65 34.72
CA ASP A 154 -59.84 28.58 35.80
C ASP A 154 -58.42 28.94 35.34
N LEU A 155 -58.25 29.32 34.06
CA LEU A 155 -56.95 29.78 33.59
C LEU A 155 -56.45 30.96 34.44
N PRO A 156 -55.18 30.93 34.90
CA PRO A 156 -54.65 31.96 35.78
C PRO A 156 -54.76 33.34 35.14
N THR A 157 -55.17 34.36 35.90
CA THR A 157 -55.26 35.76 35.42
C THR A 157 -54.02 36.59 35.73
N SER A 158 -53.21 36.14 36.69
CA SER A 158 -51.96 36.75 37.14
C SER A 158 -50.87 35.69 37.34
N GLY A 159 -49.59 36.10 37.29
CA GLY A 159 -48.47 35.18 37.51
C GLY A 159 -48.24 34.18 36.39
N ARG A 160 -48.77 34.47 35.19
CA ARG A 160 -48.48 33.70 33.97
C ARG A 160 -47.16 34.12 33.37
N GLU A 161 -46.48 33.19 32.71
CA GLU A 161 -45.30 33.47 31.91
C GLU A 161 -45.50 33.09 30.45
N ILE A 162 -44.79 33.79 29.56
CA ILE A 162 -44.72 33.38 28.15
C ILE A 162 -44.22 31.94 28.07
N GLY A 163 -44.89 31.15 27.24
CA GLY A 163 -44.66 29.73 27.04
C GLY A 163 -45.44 28.82 27.99
N ASP A 164 -46.16 29.32 29.00
CA ASP A 164 -47.05 28.48 29.81
C ASP A 164 -48.09 27.78 28.92
N VAL A 165 -48.13 26.45 28.95
CA VAL A 165 -49.07 25.61 28.18
C VAL A 165 -50.05 24.91 29.10
N TRP A 166 -51.34 25.08 28.82
CA TRP A 166 -52.43 24.41 29.52
C TRP A 166 -53.25 23.55 28.57
N ASN A 167 -53.58 22.35 29.01
CA ASN A 167 -54.59 21.50 28.37
C ASN A 167 -55.98 21.86 28.93
N ILE A 168 -56.88 22.35 28.09
CA ILE A 168 -58.21 22.80 28.53
C ILE A 168 -59.17 21.62 28.58
N THR A 169 -59.76 21.32 29.74
CA THR A 169 -60.54 20.09 29.94
C THR A 169 -62.01 20.17 29.53
N ASP A 170 -62.52 21.38 29.29
CA ASP A 170 -63.87 21.67 28.83
C ASP A 170 -63.87 22.32 27.45
N ALA A 171 -65.00 22.23 26.74
CA ALA A 171 -65.17 23.02 25.53
C ALA A 171 -65.28 24.49 25.90
N PHE A 172 -64.66 25.37 25.11
CA PHE A 172 -64.61 26.80 25.43
C PHE A 172 -64.81 27.67 24.19
N THR A 173 -65.12 28.94 24.44
CA THR A 173 -65.16 29.99 23.44
C THR A 173 -64.08 31.00 23.78
N THR A 174 -63.26 31.39 22.80
CA THR A 174 -62.18 32.36 22.99
C THR A 174 -62.73 33.70 23.46
N THR A 175 -61.90 34.44 24.20
CA THR A 175 -62.16 35.80 24.70
C THR A 175 -61.20 36.77 24.03
N ASP A 176 -61.32 38.07 24.31
CA ASP A 176 -60.38 39.09 23.78
C ASP A 176 -58.92 38.87 24.21
N GLY A 177 -58.69 38.03 25.22
CA GLY A 177 -57.36 37.60 25.65
C GLY A 177 -56.69 36.59 24.72
N PHE A 178 -57.33 36.19 23.61
CA PHE A 178 -56.77 35.27 22.62
C PHE A 178 -56.23 36.00 21.40
N VAL A 179 -55.23 35.42 20.74
CA VAL A 179 -54.60 35.96 19.53
C VAL A 179 -55.62 36.17 18.41
N GLU A 180 -56.54 35.23 18.24
CA GLU A 180 -57.61 35.29 17.22
C GLU A 180 -58.84 36.13 17.63
N GLY A 181 -58.85 36.65 18.87
CA GLY A 181 -59.97 37.41 19.43
C GLY A 181 -61.12 36.55 19.94
N ALA A 182 -62.21 37.19 20.38
CA ALA A 182 -63.35 36.52 21.00
C ALA A 182 -64.28 35.82 19.98
N GLY A 183 -64.90 34.71 20.40
CA GLY A 183 -66.02 34.08 19.70
C GLY A 183 -65.70 32.81 18.91
N VAL A 184 -64.46 32.32 18.93
CA VAL A 184 -64.07 31.05 18.27
C VAL A 184 -64.27 29.89 19.24
N GLN A 185 -64.92 28.81 18.80
CA GLN A 185 -65.18 27.63 19.63
C GLN A 185 -64.13 26.54 19.44
N TYR A 186 -63.69 25.98 20.55
CA TYR A 186 -62.76 24.85 20.59
C TYR A 186 -63.31 23.71 21.46
N PRO A 187 -63.09 22.44 21.06
CA PRO A 187 -63.47 21.29 21.87
C PRO A 187 -62.58 21.17 23.13
N SER A 188 -63.05 20.40 24.11
CA SER A 188 -62.20 19.96 25.22
C SER A 188 -60.98 19.18 24.71
N GLY A 189 -59.88 19.28 25.44
CA GLY A 189 -58.58 18.74 25.07
C GLY A 189 -57.74 19.65 24.17
N SER A 190 -58.22 20.86 23.85
CA SER A 190 -57.41 21.84 23.11
C SER A 190 -56.34 22.42 24.03
N ASN A 191 -55.11 22.53 23.53
CA ASN A 191 -54.01 23.14 24.26
C ASN A 191 -53.92 24.63 23.94
N VAL A 192 -53.66 25.43 24.97
CA VAL A 192 -53.41 26.87 24.82
C VAL A 192 -52.03 27.21 25.36
N VAL A 193 -51.32 28.11 24.70
CA VAL A 193 -50.02 28.62 25.11
C VAL A 193 -50.07 30.14 25.26
N LEU A 194 -49.43 30.68 26.29
CA LEU A 194 -49.30 32.13 26.40
C LEU A 194 -48.16 32.62 25.49
N VAL A 195 -48.50 33.43 24.49
CA VAL A 195 -47.54 34.03 23.55
C VAL A 195 -47.47 35.54 23.73
N ASN A 196 -46.36 36.13 23.31
CA ASN A 196 -46.24 37.58 23.26
C ASN A 196 -46.72 38.08 21.90
N THR A 197 -47.63 39.05 21.90
CA THR A 197 -48.11 39.74 20.70
C THR A 197 -47.76 41.23 20.77
N ASP A 198 -48.00 41.97 19.68
CA ASP A 198 -47.83 43.43 19.68
C ASP A 198 -48.74 44.14 20.71
N ASP A 199 -49.87 43.51 21.07
CA ASP A 199 -50.82 43.99 22.09
C ASP A 199 -50.52 43.44 23.50
N GLY A 200 -49.36 42.78 23.67
CA GLY A 200 -48.96 42.11 24.91
C GLY A 200 -49.32 40.62 24.97
N PRO A 201 -49.25 39.99 26.16
CA PRO A 201 -49.43 38.56 26.31
C PRO A 201 -50.87 38.13 26.01
N LYS A 202 -51.05 37.22 25.05
CA LYS A 202 -52.34 36.63 24.68
C LYS A 202 -52.23 35.10 24.66
N TRP A 203 -53.35 34.43 24.88
CA TRP A 203 -53.46 32.99 24.69
C TRP A 203 -53.54 32.67 23.20
N ASP A 204 -52.74 31.72 22.75
CA ASP A 204 -52.81 31.15 21.41
C ASP A 204 -53.27 29.70 21.53
N VAL A 205 -54.28 29.31 20.75
CA VAL A 205 -54.73 27.93 20.71
C VAL A 205 -53.80 27.16 19.79
N LEU A 206 -53.17 26.11 20.30
CA LEU A 206 -52.32 25.21 19.52
C LEU A 206 -53.20 24.32 18.63
N SER A 207 -53.82 24.94 17.63
CA SER A 207 -54.62 24.28 16.61
C SER A 207 -53.82 24.24 15.29
N GLY A 208 -53.61 23.03 14.76
CA GLY A 208 -52.81 22.83 13.54
C GLY A 208 -51.34 22.51 13.79
N VAL A 209 -50.49 22.72 12.77
CA VAL A 209 -49.03 22.49 12.87
C VAL A 209 -48.37 23.65 13.62
N THR A 210 -47.70 23.36 14.73
CA THR A 210 -46.91 24.36 15.45
C THR A 210 -45.69 24.74 14.60
N ASP A 211 -45.59 26.00 14.19
CA ASP A 211 -44.42 26.49 13.48
C ASP A 211 -43.23 26.63 14.45
N LEU A 212 -42.29 25.70 14.33
CA LEU A 212 -41.04 25.69 15.12
C LEU A 212 -39.87 26.33 14.36
N SER A 213 -40.10 26.90 13.17
CA SER A 213 -39.03 27.46 12.33
C SER A 213 -38.27 28.59 13.01
N ALA A 214 -38.91 29.35 13.89
CA ALA A 214 -38.27 30.39 14.69
C ALA A 214 -37.20 29.84 15.66
N TYR A 215 -37.32 28.59 16.09
CA TYR A 215 -36.34 27.91 16.95
C TYR A 215 -35.28 27.15 16.16
N ALA A 216 -35.55 26.87 14.88
CA ALA A 216 -34.60 26.35 13.92
C ALA A 216 -33.87 27.51 13.22
N THR A 217 -33.05 28.26 13.96
CA THR A 217 -32.25 29.33 13.35
C THR A 217 -31.26 28.72 12.35
N LYS A 218 -31.00 29.41 11.22
CA LYS A 218 -29.94 29.02 10.26
C LYS A 218 -28.60 28.84 10.96
N ASP A 219 -28.33 29.53 12.06
CA ASP A 219 -27.14 29.32 12.89
C ASP A 219 -27.16 27.97 13.60
N SER A 220 -28.29 27.55 14.20
CA SER A 220 -28.37 26.19 14.76
C SER A 220 -28.34 25.12 13.66
N LEU A 221 -29.05 25.29 12.54
CA LEU A 221 -29.03 24.33 11.43
C LEU A 221 -27.73 24.34 10.61
N GLY A 222 -26.97 25.44 10.62
CA GLY A 222 -25.70 25.61 9.91
C GLY A 222 -24.48 25.31 10.78
N ALA A 223 -24.63 25.32 12.11
CA ALA A 223 -23.62 24.82 13.04
C ALA A 223 -23.62 23.29 13.11
N TYR A 224 -24.76 22.65 12.88
CA TYR A 224 -24.87 21.20 12.76
C TYR A 224 -24.75 20.79 11.30
N LEU A 225 -23.66 20.11 10.95
CA LEU A 225 -23.44 19.63 9.58
C LEU A 225 -24.68 18.92 9.04
N LEU A 226 -25.27 19.48 8.00
CA LEU A 226 -26.34 18.80 7.30
C LEU A 226 -25.74 17.58 6.62
N LYS A 227 -26.52 16.51 6.46
CA LYS A 227 -26.06 15.32 5.72
C LYS A 227 -25.60 15.67 4.28
N THR A 228 -26.07 16.81 3.75
CA THR A 228 -25.63 17.40 2.47
C THR A 228 -24.24 18.02 2.52
N ASP A 229 -23.75 18.40 3.70
CA ASP A 229 -22.40 18.94 3.92
C ASP A 229 -21.37 17.81 4.09
N MET A 230 -21.83 16.58 4.33
CA MET A 230 -21.00 15.38 4.37
C MET A 230 -20.78 14.86 2.95
N VAL A 231 -19.67 15.28 2.33
CA VAL A 231 -19.23 14.67 1.06
C VAL A 231 -18.59 13.33 1.39
N ALA A 232 -19.25 12.24 0.97
CA ALA A 232 -18.66 10.92 1.03
C ALA A 232 -17.41 10.89 0.14
N ALA A 233 -16.31 10.36 0.66
CA ALA A 233 -15.11 10.16 -0.13
C ALA A 233 -15.43 9.26 -1.33
N ALA A 234 -15.09 9.71 -2.53
CA ALA A 234 -15.20 8.90 -3.73
C ALA A 234 -14.05 7.88 -3.79
N ASP A 235 -14.30 6.72 -4.39
CA ASP A 235 -13.27 5.68 -4.58
C ASP A 235 -12.00 6.24 -5.26
N ALA A 236 -12.17 7.18 -6.19
CA ALA A 236 -11.05 7.86 -6.86
C ALA A 236 -10.19 8.73 -5.91
N GLU A 237 -10.79 9.35 -4.89
CA GLU A 237 -10.06 10.13 -3.88
C GLU A 237 -9.30 9.19 -2.94
N ILE A 238 -9.87 8.03 -2.64
CA ILE A 238 -9.22 6.97 -1.86
C ILE A 238 -8.05 6.38 -2.64
N ASP A 239 -8.24 6.08 -3.93
CA ASP A 239 -7.21 5.52 -4.81
C ASP A 239 -6.04 6.49 -5.04
N ALA A 240 -6.29 7.80 -5.06
CA ALA A 240 -5.25 8.82 -5.16
C ALA A 240 -4.25 8.78 -3.98
N LEU A 241 -4.69 8.37 -2.78
CA LEU A 241 -3.83 8.25 -1.61
C LEU A 241 -2.77 7.14 -1.76
N PHE A 242 -3.06 6.10 -2.56
CA PHE A 242 -2.18 4.95 -2.74
C PHE A 242 -1.34 5.01 -4.02
N THR A 243 -1.76 5.80 -5.00
CA THR A 243 -1.04 5.96 -6.28
C THR A 243 0.07 7.01 -6.19
N THR A 244 -0.09 8.06 -5.37
CA THR A 244 0.93 9.11 -5.20
C THR A 244 2.19 8.60 -4.45
N ALA A 245 2.11 7.47 -3.75
CA ALA A 245 3.24 6.83 -3.08
C ALA A 245 4.25 6.15 -4.03
N SER A 246 4.01 6.14 -5.35
CA SER A 246 4.91 5.50 -6.34
C SER A 246 5.95 6.44 -6.98
N ASN A 247 6.03 7.71 -6.57
CA ASN A 247 6.99 8.69 -7.09
C ASN A 247 7.99 9.17 -6.02
N VAL A 248 8.72 8.25 -5.38
CA VAL A 248 9.98 8.53 -4.67
C VAL A 248 10.96 7.38 -4.92
#